data_AF-A0A5C6FCG2-F1
#
_entry.id   AF-A0A5C6FCG2-F1
#
_cell.length_a   1.000
_cell.length_b   1.000
_cell.length_c   1.000
_cell.angle_alpha   90.00
_cell.angle_beta   90.00
_cell.angle_gamma   90.00
#
_symmetry.space_group_name_H-M   'P 1'
#
loop_
_entity.id
_entity.type
_entity.pdbx_description
1 polymer ?
#
loop_
_entity_poly.entity_id
_entity_poly.type
_entity_poly.pdbx_seq_one_letter_code
_entity_poly.pdbx_strand_id
1 'polypeptide(L)'
;MNSVNPFQTPGEAPQPPTHSTNPNTPTSLLAILRTSQLICGALVVGLSVIVVTFAIMRRPPDAANDPTIFLVVGGGMGLLTIVMSMLLPVLIPKPPIERSAALAEVVESAKPGDRLPAEMQPVIANFMTRQLLVAAPLEGGAVTNVVLWFVGGSHLHVVFVGIAIALMVLRMPTMGRLRDHLADAVT
;
A
#
# COMPACT_ATOMS: atom_id res chain seq x y z
N MET A 1 39.43 6.49 13.51
CA MET A 1 40.22 7.66 13.10
C MET A 1 39.31 8.59 12.33
N ASN A 2 38.90 9.72 12.92
CA ASN A 2 38.00 10.67 12.26
C ASN A 2 38.83 11.51 11.28
N SER A 3 38.58 11.39 9.97
CA SER A 3 39.22 12.27 8.98
C SER A 3 38.60 13.65 9.09
N VAL A 4 39.35 14.60 9.66
CA VAL A 4 38.98 16.01 9.66
C VAL A 4 39.08 16.50 8.22
N ASN A 5 37.95 16.92 7.64
CA ASN A 5 37.91 17.45 6.29
C ASN A 5 38.48 18.89 6.31
N PRO A 6 39.65 19.16 5.70
CA PRO A 6 40.33 20.45 5.81
C PRO A 6 39.61 21.60 5.10
N PHE A 7 38.50 21.31 4.41
CA PHE A 7 37.70 22.29 3.67
C PHE A 7 36.45 22.79 4.44
N GLN A 8 36.25 22.39 5.71
CA GLN A 8 35.16 22.94 6.52
C GLN A 8 35.45 24.40 6.89
N THR A 9 34.69 25.32 6.31
CA THR A 9 34.77 26.75 6.58
C THR A 9 34.35 27.06 8.03
N PRO A 10 35.12 27.85 8.79
CA PRO A 10 34.76 28.22 10.16
C PRO A 10 33.45 29.02 10.16
N GLY A 11 32.35 28.40 10.62
CA GLY A 11 31.01 29.01 10.67
C GLY A 11 29.90 28.14 10.09
N GLU A 12 30.24 27.05 9.40
CA GLU A 12 29.24 26.10 8.92
C GLU A 12 28.80 25.20 10.07
N ALA A 13 27.51 25.26 10.43
CA ALA A 13 26.94 24.39 11.45
C ALA A 13 27.21 22.92 11.08
N PRO A 14 27.49 22.02 12.06
CA PRO A 14 27.67 20.60 11.78
C PRO A 14 26.49 20.12 10.96
N GLN A 15 26.72 19.78 9.69
CA GLN A 15 25.66 19.22 8.86
C GLN A 15 25.13 17.99 9.60
N PRO A 16 23.81 17.89 9.84
CA PRO A 16 23.24 16.73 10.49
C PRO A 16 23.72 15.50 9.73
N PRO A 17 24.07 14.40 10.42
CA PRO A 17 24.57 13.20 9.76
C PRO A 17 23.60 12.84 8.64
N THR A 18 24.04 13.05 7.41
CA THR A 18 23.30 12.61 6.24
C THR A 18 23.27 11.10 6.39
N HIS A 19 22.10 10.56 6.74
CA HIS A 19 21.87 9.13 6.60
C HIS A 19 22.07 8.83 5.12
N SER A 20 23.30 8.47 4.77
CA SER A 20 23.65 7.89 3.49
C SER A 20 22.98 6.53 3.46
N THR A 21 21.69 6.51 3.12
CA THR A 21 21.10 5.34 2.47
C THR A 21 21.93 5.13 1.23
N ASN A 22 22.97 4.29 1.36
CA ASN A 22 23.87 3.95 0.28
C ASN A 22 22.97 3.44 -0.86
N PRO A 23 22.81 4.20 -1.96
CA PRO A 23 21.84 3.90 -3.02
C PRO A 23 22.15 2.56 -3.70
N ASN A 24 23.32 1.99 -3.40
CA ASN A 24 23.82 0.73 -3.92
C ASN A 24 23.66 -0.43 -2.94
N THR A 25 22.82 -0.32 -1.91
CA THR A 25 22.52 -1.48 -1.05
C THR A 25 21.51 -2.35 -1.79
N PRO A 26 21.92 -3.50 -2.38
CA PRO A 26 21.02 -4.29 -3.20
C PRO A 26 19.86 -4.83 -2.35
N THR A 27 18.66 -4.38 -2.64
CA THR A 27 17.44 -4.77 -1.94
C THR A 27 17.07 -6.20 -2.35
N SER A 28 17.00 -7.12 -1.40
CA SER A 28 16.59 -8.51 -1.69
C SER A 28 15.09 -8.59 -2.01
N LEU A 29 14.72 -9.45 -2.96
CA LEU A 29 13.33 -9.66 -3.38
C LEU A 29 12.43 -10.03 -2.18
N LEU A 30 12.92 -10.89 -1.30
CA LEU A 30 12.22 -11.29 -0.09
C LEU A 30 12.02 -10.14 0.89
N ALA A 31 12.99 -9.24 1.05
CA ALA A 31 12.83 -8.08 1.94
C ALA A 31 11.74 -7.14 1.42
N ILE A 32 11.70 -6.90 0.11
CA ILE A 32 10.67 -6.09 -0.54
C ILE A 32 9.28 -6.69 -0.34
N LEU A 33 9.12 -7.99 -0.61
CA LEU A 33 7.85 -8.68 -0.44
C LEU A 33 7.41 -8.67 1.02
N ARG A 34 8.32 -8.91 1.97
CA ARG A 34 8.00 -8.84 3.40
C ARG A 34 7.55 -7.43 3.81
N THR A 35 8.21 -6.39 3.32
CA THR A 35 7.82 -5.01 3.61
C THR A 35 6.43 -4.69 3.05
N SER A 36 6.12 -5.08 1.81
CA SER A 36 4.80 -4.84 1.23
C SER A 36 3.69 -5.65 1.92
N GLN A 37 3.99 -6.89 2.33
CA GLN A 37 3.08 -7.72 3.13
C GLN A 37 2.86 -7.12 4.53
N LEU A 38 3.90 -6.60 5.18
CA LEU A 38 3.78 -5.93 6.48
C LEU A 38 2.92 -4.67 6.39
N ILE A 39 3.12 -3.86 5.35
CA ILE A 39 2.30 -2.67 5.11
C ILE A 39 0.83 -3.07 4.89
N CYS A 40 0.57 -4.01 3.97
CA CYS A 40 -0.79 -4.47 3.69
C CYS A 40 -1.45 -5.09 4.94
N GLY A 41 -0.70 -5.89 5.70
CA GLY A 41 -1.15 -6.46 6.96
C GLY A 41 -1.46 -5.39 8.01
N ALA A 42 -0.62 -4.37 8.13
CA ALA A 42 -0.85 -3.25 9.04
C ALA A 42 -2.13 -2.48 8.71
N LEU A 43 -2.43 -2.25 7.41
CA LEU A 43 -3.67 -1.61 6.98
C LEU A 43 -4.90 -2.45 7.32
N VAL A 44 -4.86 -3.77 7.04
CA VAL A 44 -5.96 -4.68 7.37
C VAL A 44 -6.20 -4.76 8.88
N VAL A 45 -5.13 -4.87 9.67
CA VAL A 45 -5.21 -4.94 11.15
C VAL A 45 -5.73 -3.61 11.71
N GLY A 46 -5.20 -2.47 11.26
CA GLY A 46 -5.64 -1.15 11.69
C GLY A 46 -7.13 -0.93 11.42
N LEU A 47 -7.58 -1.25 10.20
CA LEU A 47 -8.99 -1.20 9.84
C LEU A 47 -9.84 -2.14 10.72
N SER A 48 -9.39 -3.36 10.96
CA SER A 48 -10.11 -4.34 11.81
C SER A 48 -10.26 -3.84 13.25
N VAL A 49 -9.23 -3.21 13.82
CA VAL A 49 -9.29 -2.60 15.16
C VAL A 49 -10.31 -1.46 15.20
N ILE A 50 -10.35 -0.61 14.17
CA ILE A 50 -11.34 0.46 14.04
C ILE A 50 -12.75 -0.14 14.02
N VAL A 51 -13.00 -1.14 13.17
CA VAL A 51 -14.30 -1.86 13.09
C VAL A 51 -14.74 -2.36 14.45
N VAL A 52 -13.86 -3.09 15.16
CA VAL A 52 -14.16 -3.68 16.47
C VAL A 52 -14.40 -2.61 17.53
N THR A 53 -13.59 -1.55 17.54
CA THR A 53 -13.75 -0.44 18.49
C THR A 53 -15.11 0.24 18.33
N PHE A 54 -15.49 0.58 17.10
CA PHE A 54 -16.80 1.15 16.82
C PHE A 54 -17.93 0.15 17.11
N ALA A 55 -17.74 -1.14 16.85
CA ALA A 55 -18.71 -2.18 17.20
C ALA A 55 -19.01 -2.21 18.72
N ILE A 56 -17.96 -2.11 19.55
CA ILE A 56 -18.07 -2.13 21.02
C ILE A 56 -18.67 -0.83 21.54
N MET A 57 -18.28 0.32 20.98
CA MET A 57 -18.75 1.64 21.44
C MET A 57 -20.21 1.92 21.06
N ARG A 58 -20.84 1.07 20.24
CA ARG A 58 -22.14 1.36 19.64
C ARG A 58 -23.21 1.47 20.72
N ARG A 59 -23.71 2.68 20.95
CA ARG A 59 -24.88 2.92 21.79
C ARG A 59 -26.15 2.73 20.96
N PRO A 60 -27.26 2.24 21.54
CA PRO A 60 -28.54 2.20 20.85
C PRO A 60 -28.91 3.62 20.40
N PRO A 61 -29.25 3.82 19.12
CA PRO A 61 -29.51 5.15 18.60
C PRO A 61 -30.86 5.67 19.11
N ASP A 62 -30.81 6.70 19.95
CA ASP A 62 -31.94 7.60 20.13
C ASP A 62 -32.05 8.46 18.86
N ALA A 63 -32.86 7.99 17.91
CA ALA A 63 -33.39 8.72 16.75
C ALA A 63 -32.44 9.72 16.06
N ALA A 64 -31.42 9.24 15.34
CA ALA A 64 -30.87 10.01 14.23
C ALA A 64 -31.88 9.99 13.08
N ASN A 65 -32.44 11.15 12.75
CA ASN A 65 -33.48 11.33 11.74
C ASN A 65 -33.02 10.78 10.37
N ASP A 66 -33.75 9.78 9.89
CA ASP A 66 -33.64 9.06 8.61
C ASP A 66 -32.35 8.23 8.35
N PRO A 67 -32.37 6.91 8.68
CA PRO A 67 -31.25 6.00 8.40
C PRO A 67 -30.95 5.83 6.90
N THR A 68 -31.86 6.25 6.02
CA THR A 68 -31.72 6.12 4.56
C THR A 68 -30.60 7.00 4.02
N ILE A 69 -30.41 8.20 4.57
CA ILE A 69 -29.38 9.14 4.10
C ILE A 69 -27.98 8.57 4.35
N PHE A 70 -27.73 8.03 5.55
CA PHE A 70 -26.46 7.41 5.88
C PHE A 70 -26.18 6.19 5.01
N LEU A 71 -27.21 5.40 4.71
CA LEU A 71 -27.09 4.25 3.80
C LEU A 71 -26.69 4.68 2.39
N VAL A 72 -27.36 5.69 1.82
CA VAL A 72 -27.07 6.19 0.47
C VAL A 72 -25.65 6.75 0.40
N VAL A 73 -25.23 7.54 1.39
CA VAL A 73 -23.88 8.12 1.44
C VAL A 73 -22.82 7.03 1.59
N GLY A 74 -22.97 6.11 2.55
CA GLY A 74 -21.98 5.07 2.79
C GLY A 74 -21.92 4.00 1.70
N GLY A 75 -23.08 3.61 1.17
CA GLY A 75 -23.17 2.72 0.01
C GLY A 75 -22.55 3.36 -1.24
N GLY A 76 -22.85 4.64 -1.49
CA GLY A 76 -22.25 5.41 -2.59
C GLY A 76 -20.73 5.50 -2.48
N MET A 77 -20.21 5.86 -1.29
CA MET A 77 -18.76 5.91 -1.05
C MET A 77 -18.10 4.53 -1.10
N GLY A 78 -18.76 3.48 -0.57
CA GLY A 78 -18.28 2.11 -0.65
C GLY A 78 -18.15 1.62 -2.09
N LEU A 79 -19.17 1.87 -2.91
CA LEU A 79 -19.13 1.52 -4.33
C LEU A 79 -18.08 2.33 -5.09
N LEU A 80 -18.01 3.65 -4.85
CA LEU A 80 -17.03 4.52 -5.50
C LEU A 80 -15.59 4.10 -5.18
N THR A 81 -15.30 3.76 -3.92
CA THR A 81 -13.96 3.33 -3.50
C THR A 81 -13.58 1.98 -4.10
N ILE A 82 -14.53 1.04 -4.23
CA ILE A 82 -14.32 -0.21 -4.98
C ILE A 82 -13.97 0.09 -6.44
N VAL A 83 -14.75 0.94 -7.13
CA VAL A 83 -14.50 1.32 -8.53
C VAL A 83 -13.15 2.01 -8.69
N MET A 84 -12.82 2.97 -7.82
CA MET A 84 -11.52 3.66 -7.84
C MET A 84 -10.36 2.70 -7.62
N SER A 85 -10.51 1.71 -6.74
CA SER A 85 -9.49 0.68 -6.54
C SER A 85 -9.21 -0.16 -7.80
N MET A 86 -10.15 -0.23 -8.74
CA MET A 86 -9.99 -0.94 -10.02
C MET A 86 -9.42 -0.03 -11.12
N LEU A 87 -9.66 1.29 -11.04
CA LEU A 87 -9.15 2.27 -12.00
C LEU A 87 -7.70 2.68 -11.74
N LEU A 88 -7.32 2.88 -10.48
CA LEU A 88 -5.96 3.32 -10.10
C LEU A 88 -4.82 2.46 -10.67
N PRO A 89 -4.92 1.11 -10.74
CA PRO A 89 -3.91 0.30 -11.38
C PRO A 89 -3.66 0.66 -12.85
N VAL A 90 -4.65 1.19 -13.56
CA VAL A 90 -4.57 1.55 -14.99
C VAL A 90 -3.99 2.95 -15.18
N LEU A 91 -4.19 3.84 -14.21
CA LEU A 91 -3.73 5.24 -14.29
C LEU A 91 -2.25 5.41 -13.96
N ILE A 92 -1.63 4.45 -13.29
CA ILE A 92 -0.21 4.53 -12.89
C ILE A 92 0.66 4.05 -14.07
N PRO A 93 1.45 4.95 -14.68
CA PRO A 93 2.32 4.58 -15.79
C PRO A 93 3.40 3.59 -15.34
N LYS A 94 3.79 2.69 -16.25
CA LYS A 94 4.93 1.79 -16.03
C LYS A 94 6.23 2.61 -16.09
N PRO A 95 7.21 2.39 -15.20
CA PRO A 95 8.48 3.08 -15.25
C PRO A 95 9.23 2.70 -16.54
N PRO A 96 9.95 3.66 -17.17
CA PRO A 96 10.79 3.36 -18.31
C PRO A 96 12.01 2.55 -17.83
N ILE A 97 12.19 1.35 -18.39
CA ILE A 97 13.38 0.53 -18.17
C ILE A 97 13.96 0.22 -19.55
N GLU A 98 15.27 0.32 -19.69
CA GLU A 98 15.96 -0.21 -20.86
C GLU A 98 15.81 -1.74 -20.86
N ARG A 99 14.98 -2.23 -21.79
CA ARG A 99 14.76 -3.66 -21.96
C ARG A 99 16.06 -4.31 -22.40
N SER A 100 16.54 -5.26 -21.61
CA SER A 100 17.67 -6.11 -21.99
C SER A 100 17.33 -7.57 -21.73
N ALA A 101 17.75 -8.44 -22.66
CA ALA A 101 17.61 -9.88 -22.51
C ALA A 101 18.29 -10.39 -21.23
N ALA A 102 19.40 -9.74 -20.84
CA ALA A 102 20.11 -10.03 -19.60
C ALA A 102 19.26 -9.75 -18.35
N LEU A 103 18.52 -8.62 -18.29
CA LEU A 103 17.63 -8.37 -17.16
C LEU A 103 16.47 -9.38 -17.12
N ALA A 104 15.93 -9.77 -18.27
CA ALA A 104 14.83 -10.74 -18.33
C ALA A 104 15.25 -12.11 -17.78
N GLU A 105 16.43 -12.59 -18.17
CA GLU A 105 17.00 -13.84 -17.66
C GLU A 105 17.25 -13.79 -16.13
N VAL A 106 17.69 -12.62 -15.62
CA VAL A 106 17.87 -12.41 -14.18
C VAL A 106 16.54 -12.47 -13.43
N VAL A 107 15.45 -11.86 -13.95
CA VAL A 107 14.13 -11.94 -13.31
C VAL A 107 13.60 -13.37 -13.29
N GLU A 108 13.79 -14.11 -14.39
CA GLU A 108 13.25 -15.47 -14.52
C GLU A 108 13.96 -16.48 -13.61
N SER A 109 15.26 -16.30 -13.41
CA SER A 109 16.09 -17.17 -12.58
C SER A 109 16.18 -16.75 -11.11
N ALA A 110 15.73 -15.52 -10.76
CA ALA A 110 15.82 -14.98 -9.41
C ALA A 110 15.04 -15.81 -8.37
N LYS A 111 15.76 -16.21 -7.31
CA LYS A 111 15.18 -16.82 -6.11
C LYS A 111 14.83 -15.74 -5.07
N PRO A 112 13.96 -16.03 -4.09
CA PRO A 112 13.55 -15.05 -3.07
C PRO A 112 14.70 -14.36 -2.32
N GLY A 113 15.80 -15.07 -2.07
CA GLY A 113 16.96 -14.51 -1.37
C GLY A 113 17.89 -13.68 -2.25
N ASP A 114 17.69 -13.70 -3.57
CA ASP A 114 18.62 -13.10 -4.50
C ASP A 114 18.50 -11.58 -4.50
N ARG A 115 19.64 -10.95 -4.79
CA ARG A 115 19.75 -9.51 -4.93
C ARG A 115 19.34 -9.14 -6.34
N LEU A 116 18.36 -8.25 -6.46
CA LEU A 116 17.98 -7.73 -7.76
C LEU A 116 18.97 -6.66 -8.23
N PRO A 117 19.19 -6.54 -9.55
CA PRO A 117 19.95 -5.46 -10.14
C PRO A 117 19.40 -4.08 -9.73
N ALA A 118 20.29 -3.10 -9.63
CA ALA A 118 19.91 -1.74 -9.23
C ALA A 118 18.93 -1.10 -10.22
N GLU A 119 18.98 -1.49 -11.51
CA GLU A 119 18.06 -0.99 -12.54
C GLU A 119 16.60 -1.42 -12.28
N MET A 120 16.36 -2.44 -11.45
CA MET A 120 15.00 -2.89 -11.11
C MET A 120 14.37 -2.12 -9.94
N GLN A 121 15.13 -1.30 -9.21
CA GLN A 121 14.60 -0.56 -8.06
C GLN A 121 13.40 0.34 -8.40
N PRO A 122 13.38 1.08 -9.54
CA PRO A 122 12.23 1.89 -9.93
C PRO A 122 10.95 1.07 -10.15
N VAL A 123 11.08 -0.15 -10.66
CA VAL A 123 9.97 -1.10 -10.91
C VAL A 123 9.38 -1.57 -9.61
N ILE A 124 10.25 -1.94 -8.68
CA ILE A 124 9.88 -2.38 -7.35
C ILE A 124 9.18 -1.26 -6.59
N ALA A 125 9.76 -0.06 -6.62
CA ALA A 125 9.16 1.13 -6.01
C ALA A 125 7.78 1.42 -6.63
N ASN A 126 7.65 1.32 -7.95
CA ASN A 126 6.37 1.47 -8.64
C ASN A 126 5.36 0.40 -8.21
N PHE A 127 5.78 -0.87 -8.10
CA PHE A 127 4.92 -1.95 -7.62
C PHE A 127 4.37 -1.67 -6.21
N MET A 128 5.26 -1.31 -5.27
CA MET A 128 4.87 -0.99 -3.90
C MET A 128 3.95 0.24 -3.83
N THR A 129 4.27 1.28 -4.61
CA THR A 129 3.47 2.50 -4.71
C THR A 129 2.08 2.22 -5.26
N ARG A 130 1.98 1.39 -6.31
CA ARG A 130 0.71 0.95 -6.88
C ARG A 130 -0.13 0.18 -5.88
N GLN A 131 0.48 -0.69 -5.08
CA GLN A 131 -0.25 -1.40 -4.02
C GLN A 131 -0.80 -0.46 -2.95
N LEU A 132 0.01 0.49 -2.49
CA LEU A 132 -0.42 1.51 -1.52
C LEU A 132 -1.55 2.39 -2.06
N LEU A 133 -1.39 2.92 -3.27
CA LEU A 133 -2.40 3.74 -3.93
C LEU A 133 -3.73 3.01 -4.10
N VAL A 134 -3.68 1.71 -4.35
CA VAL A 134 -4.88 0.89 -4.52
C VAL A 134 -5.53 0.51 -3.19
N ALA A 135 -4.73 0.28 -2.14
CA ALA A 135 -5.24 -0.06 -0.81
C ALA A 135 -5.88 1.14 -0.11
N ALA A 136 -5.33 2.34 -0.27
CA ALA A 136 -5.76 3.53 0.46
C ALA A 136 -7.25 3.90 0.24
N PRO A 137 -7.82 3.89 -0.99
CA PRO A 137 -9.24 4.14 -1.19
C PRO A 137 -10.14 3.06 -0.56
N LEU A 138 -9.72 1.79 -0.62
CA LEU A 138 -10.47 0.70 0.02
C LEU A 138 -10.50 0.88 1.54
N GLU A 139 -9.37 1.30 2.12
CA GLU A 139 -9.28 1.58 3.55
C GLU A 139 -10.17 2.75 3.93
N GLY A 140 -10.06 3.89 3.23
CA GLY A 140 -10.89 5.06 3.46
C GLY A 140 -12.38 4.75 3.34
N GLY A 141 -12.78 4.02 2.30
CA GLY A 141 -14.17 3.59 2.10
C GLY A 141 -14.68 2.67 3.21
N ALA A 142 -13.83 1.74 3.68
CA ALA A 142 -14.16 0.86 4.78
C ALA A 142 -14.30 1.64 6.10
N VAL A 143 -13.33 2.50 6.46
CA VAL A 143 -13.40 3.35 7.66
C VAL A 143 -14.65 4.23 7.63
N THR A 144 -14.97 4.87 6.51
CA THR A 144 -16.20 5.66 6.38
C THR A 144 -17.45 4.80 6.63
N ASN A 145 -17.52 3.60 6.05
CA ASN A 145 -18.64 2.69 6.28
C ASN A 145 -18.73 2.22 7.74
N VAL A 146 -17.61 2.01 8.44
CA VAL A 146 -17.63 1.73 9.88
C VAL A 146 -18.22 2.89 10.67
N VAL A 147 -17.81 4.12 10.38
CA VAL A 147 -18.34 5.31 11.05
C VAL A 147 -19.83 5.47 10.77
N LEU A 148 -20.28 5.24 9.54
CA LEU A 148 -21.71 5.33 9.19
C LEU A 148 -22.53 4.20 9.79
N TRP A 149 -21.97 3.00 9.90
CA TRP A 149 -22.58 1.90 10.64
C TRP A 149 -22.79 2.27 12.11
N PHE A 150 -21.80 2.92 12.72
CA PHE A 150 -21.88 3.36 14.11
C PHE A 150 -22.98 4.40 14.33
N VAL A 151 -23.08 5.37 13.43
CA VAL A 151 -24.04 6.49 13.52
C VAL A 151 -25.46 6.05 13.15
N GLY A 152 -25.62 5.40 11.99
CA GLY A 152 -26.93 5.07 11.42
C GLY A 152 -27.44 3.66 11.78
N GLY A 153 -26.58 2.80 12.32
CA GLY A 153 -26.95 1.46 12.80
C GLY A 153 -27.26 0.42 11.71
N SER A 154 -27.20 0.78 10.43
CA SER A 154 -27.51 -0.12 9.31
C SER A 154 -26.41 -1.15 9.07
N HIS A 155 -26.77 -2.44 9.12
CA HIS A 155 -25.84 -3.55 8.91
C HIS A 155 -25.25 -3.63 7.48
N LEU A 156 -25.87 -2.96 6.50
CA LEU A 156 -25.36 -2.94 5.12
C LEU A 156 -23.97 -2.31 5.02
N HIS A 157 -23.64 -1.35 5.87
CA HIS A 157 -22.29 -0.78 5.95
C HIS A 157 -21.24 -1.83 6.31
N VAL A 158 -21.56 -2.79 7.19
CA VAL A 158 -20.66 -3.90 7.56
C VAL A 158 -20.39 -4.79 6.35
N VAL A 159 -21.37 -4.98 5.46
CA VAL A 159 -21.18 -5.74 4.21
C VAL A 159 -20.14 -5.06 3.33
N PHE A 160 -20.21 -3.73 3.14
CA PHE A 160 -19.22 -3.00 2.35
C PHE A 160 -17.82 -3.05 2.96
N VAL A 161 -17.72 -2.99 4.30
CA VAL A 161 -16.45 -3.16 5.00
C VAL A 161 -15.89 -4.57 4.78
N GLY A 162 -16.74 -5.61 4.87
CA GLY A 162 -16.34 -6.99 4.61
C GLY A 162 -15.82 -7.19 3.19
N ILE A 163 -16.49 -6.59 2.19
CA ILE A 163 -16.04 -6.59 0.80
C ILE A 163 -14.68 -5.89 0.66
N ALA A 164 -14.50 -4.72 1.27
CA ALA A 164 -13.24 -3.99 1.21
C ALA A 164 -12.07 -4.79 1.82
N ILE A 165 -12.30 -5.41 2.99
CA ILE A 165 -11.31 -6.30 3.64
C ILE A 165 -11.00 -7.50 2.73
N ALA A 166 -12.02 -8.17 2.19
CA ALA A 166 -11.81 -9.30 1.28
C ALA A 166 -11.00 -8.89 0.04
N LEU A 167 -11.28 -7.73 -0.56
CA LEU A 167 -10.51 -7.20 -1.69
C LEU A 167 -9.06 -6.89 -1.31
N MET A 168 -8.80 -6.35 -0.12
CA MET A 168 -7.43 -6.13 0.37
C MET A 168 -6.67 -7.46 0.53
N VAL A 169 -7.30 -8.45 1.16
CA VAL A 169 -6.70 -9.78 1.35
C VAL A 169 -6.42 -10.45 0.00
N LEU A 170 -7.39 -10.41 -0.93
CA LEU A 170 -7.22 -10.95 -2.27
C LEU A 170 -6.12 -10.23 -3.06
N ARG A 171 -5.77 -9.00 -2.70
CA ARG A 171 -4.72 -8.19 -3.31
C ARG A 171 -3.37 -8.26 -2.59
N MET A 172 -3.24 -9.10 -1.57
CA MET A 172 -1.96 -9.28 -0.89
C MET A 172 -0.82 -9.58 -1.89
N PRO A 173 0.36 -8.95 -1.72
CA PRO A 173 1.53 -9.26 -2.52
C PRO A 173 1.94 -10.72 -2.31
N THR A 174 2.02 -11.46 -3.42
CA THR A 174 2.59 -12.80 -3.47
C THR A 174 3.82 -12.79 -4.37
N MET A 175 4.73 -13.75 -4.18
CA MET A 175 5.93 -13.82 -5.02
C MET A 175 5.63 -13.98 -6.50
N GLY A 176 4.58 -14.74 -6.83
CA GLY A 176 4.12 -14.88 -8.22
C GLY A 176 3.77 -13.52 -8.83
N ARG A 177 2.92 -12.73 -8.16
CA ARG A 177 2.52 -11.40 -8.67
C ARG A 177 3.68 -10.43 -8.81
N LEU A 178 4.64 -10.46 -7.89
CA LEU A 178 5.83 -9.61 -7.98
C LEU A 178 6.70 -10.04 -9.17
N ARG A 179 6.92 -11.34 -9.36
CA ARG A 179 7.69 -11.89 -10.49
C ARG A 179 7.02 -11.57 -11.83
N ASP A 180 5.70 -11.76 -11.93
CA ASP A 180 4.92 -11.43 -13.12
C ASP A 180 5.04 -9.94 -13.44
N HIS A 181 4.96 -9.08 -12.43
CA HIS A 181 5.11 -7.63 -12.62
C HIS A 181 6.52 -7.23 -13.06
N LEU A 182 7.55 -7.91 -12.55
CA LEU A 182 8.93 -7.69 -12.98
C LEU A 182 9.12 -8.16 -14.42
N ALA A 183 8.63 -9.36 -14.77
CA ALA A 183 8.71 -9.90 -16.13
C ALA A 183 8.03 -8.96 -17.15
N ASP A 184 6.81 -8.51 -16.86
CA ASP A 184 6.03 -7.54 -17.65
C ASP A 184 6.74 -6.20 -17.89
N ALA A 185 7.71 -5.85 -17.04
CA ALA A 185 8.44 -4.60 -17.14
C ALA A 185 9.68 -4.72 -18.05
N VAL A 186 10.24 -5.94 -18.18
CA VAL A 186 11.41 -6.18 -19.02
C VAL A 186 11.07 -6.65 -20.44
N THR A 187 9.86 -7.18 -20.66
CA THR A 187 9.32 -7.55 -21.99
C THR A 187 8.76 -6.37 -22.75
#